data_AF-A0A7V2EDE0-F1
#
_entry.id   AF-A0A7V2EDE0-F1
#
_cell.length_a   1.000
_cell.length_b   1.000
_cell.length_c   1.000
_cell.angle_alpha   90.00
_cell.angle_beta   90.00
_cell.angle_gamma   90.00
#
_symmetry.space_group_name_H-M   'P 1'
#
loop_
_entity.id
_entity.type
_entity.pdbx_description
1 polymer ?
#
loop_
_entity_poly.entity_id
_entity_poly.type
_entity_poly.pdbx_seq_one_letter_code
_entity_poly.pdbx_strand_id
1 'polypeptide(L)'
;MFEERFSVDLDALKRFFKVFNGDVHIRSEFNNIYNIGSIMSFDFNDIFNKKGIYEIQLNPFKTIFIENKFDKQYKSYKLNYLETLTKEEIISQLNNSIVRIEIDLSDKENKFLETLKEILKETQNTQIFYYYYNSMDDDSKNIKIKNKNGSYSGNNIDNIVFEYIDQKIKDENKKKKIKTITEEFFQKVKKEN
;
A
#
# COMPACT_ATOMS: atom_id res chain seq x y z
N MET A 1 -1.04 -6.39 -14.92
CA MET A 1 -0.53 -6.15 -13.54
C MET A 1 -0.74 -7.35 -12.58
N PHE A 2 -1.50 -8.40 -12.93
CA PHE A 2 -1.60 -9.64 -12.12
C PHE A 2 -0.57 -10.72 -12.50
N GLU A 3 -0.09 -10.72 -13.75
CA GLU A 3 0.82 -11.75 -14.27
C GLU A 3 2.24 -11.69 -13.66
N GLU A 4 2.71 -10.51 -13.25
CA GLU A 4 4.06 -10.34 -12.68
C GLU A 4 4.21 -10.89 -11.24
N ARG A 5 3.12 -11.28 -10.57
CA ARG A 5 3.16 -11.76 -9.17
C ARG A 5 3.29 -13.27 -9.03
N PHE A 6 3.15 -14.01 -10.13
CA PHE A 6 3.26 -15.46 -10.12
C PHE A 6 4.45 -15.86 -10.99
N SER A 7 5.45 -16.49 -10.39
CA SER A 7 6.60 -17.09 -11.09
C SER A 7 6.23 -18.36 -11.88
N VAL A 8 4.93 -18.59 -12.09
CA VAL A 8 4.35 -19.81 -12.65
C VAL A 8 3.38 -19.43 -13.77
N ASP A 9 3.41 -20.19 -14.85
CA ASP A 9 2.48 -20.06 -15.97
C ASP A 9 1.02 -20.21 -15.50
N LEU A 10 0.24 -19.14 -15.65
CA LEU A 10 -1.17 -19.09 -15.23
C LEU A 10 -2.04 -20.08 -16.01
N ASP A 11 -1.68 -20.42 -17.25
CA ASP A 11 -2.44 -21.40 -18.03
C ASP A 11 -2.31 -22.81 -17.46
N ALA A 12 -1.12 -23.16 -16.96
CA ALA A 12 -0.90 -24.43 -16.28
C ALA A 12 -1.74 -24.57 -15.00
N LEU A 13 -2.11 -23.45 -14.37
CA LEU A 13 -2.90 -23.44 -13.14
C LEU A 13 -4.41 -23.64 -13.39
N LYS A 14 -4.90 -23.37 -14.61
CA LYS A 14 -6.33 -23.51 -14.97
C LYS A 14 -6.87 -24.94 -14.82
N ARG A 15 -6.00 -25.96 -14.87
CA ARG A 15 -6.40 -27.37 -14.71
C ARG A 15 -6.84 -27.74 -13.29
N PHE A 16 -6.52 -26.91 -12.30
CA PHE A 16 -6.88 -27.16 -10.91
C PHE A 16 -8.19 -26.48 -10.55
N PHE A 17 -9.00 -27.14 -9.71
CA PHE A 17 -10.26 -26.54 -9.23
C PHE A 17 -10.02 -25.26 -8.41
N LYS A 18 -9.04 -25.30 -7.50
CA LYS A 18 -8.50 -24.14 -6.78
C LYS A 18 -7.01 -24.31 -6.56
N VAL A 19 -6.28 -23.20 -6.58
CA VAL A 19 -4.85 -23.11 -6.27
C VAL A 19 -4.68 -22.17 -5.09
N PHE A 20 -4.08 -22.66 -4.01
CA PHE A 20 -3.74 -21.82 -2.86
C PHE A 20 -2.29 -21.41 -2.98
N ASN A 21 -2.04 -20.11 -2.95
CA ASN A 21 -0.72 -19.52 -3.05
C ASN A 21 -0.34 -18.81 -1.74
N GLY A 22 0.91 -19.00 -1.32
CA GLY A 22 1.53 -18.30 -0.19
C GLY A 22 2.31 -17.05 -0.64
N ASP A 23 3.28 -16.63 0.17
CA ASP A 23 4.23 -15.51 -0.09
C ASP A 23 3.65 -14.09 0.01
N VAL A 24 2.44 -13.87 -0.52
CA VAL A 24 1.76 -12.57 -0.43
C VAL A 24 1.00 -12.45 0.88
N HIS A 25 1.31 -11.43 1.69
CA HIS A 25 0.67 -11.20 3.00
C HIS A 25 -0.79 -10.77 2.90
N ILE A 26 -1.19 -10.21 1.75
CA ILE A 26 -2.53 -9.70 1.48
C ILE A 26 -3.39 -10.78 0.82
N ARG A 27 -4.47 -11.15 1.51
CA ARG A 27 -5.47 -12.07 0.95
C ARG A 27 -6.10 -11.49 -0.31
N SER A 28 -6.11 -12.27 -1.39
CA SER A 28 -6.70 -11.89 -2.67
C SER A 28 -7.10 -13.11 -3.48
N GLU A 29 -8.03 -12.92 -4.41
CA GLU A 29 -8.52 -13.98 -5.30
C GLU A 29 -8.45 -13.48 -6.73
N PHE A 30 -7.93 -14.32 -7.61
CA PHE A 30 -7.91 -14.09 -9.05
C PHE A 30 -8.15 -15.40 -9.77
N ASN A 31 -9.28 -15.52 -10.46
CA ASN A 31 -9.76 -16.76 -11.08
C ASN A 31 -9.82 -17.92 -10.05
N ASN A 32 -9.09 -19.02 -10.30
CA ASN A 32 -9.01 -20.16 -9.40
C ASN A 32 -7.85 -20.05 -8.40
N ILE A 33 -7.11 -18.94 -8.38
CA ILE A 33 -5.93 -18.74 -7.51
C ILE A 33 -6.31 -17.87 -6.31
N TYR A 34 -5.98 -18.38 -5.13
CA TYR A 34 -6.26 -17.76 -3.85
C TYR A 34 -4.94 -17.49 -3.14
N ASN A 35 -4.56 -16.22 -3.04
CA ASN A 35 -3.50 -15.80 -2.13
C ASN A 35 -4.06 -15.85 -0.71
N ILE A 36 -3.54 -16.75 0.12
CA ILE A 36 -4.12 -17.04 1.43
C ILE A 36 -3.87 -15.92 2.45
N GLY A 37 -2.88 -15.07 2.19
CA GLY A 37 -2.47 -14.00 3.09
C GLY A 37 -1.66 -14.52 4.28
N SER A 38 -1.34 -13.61 5.19
CA SER A 38 -0.70 -13.94 6.46
C SER A 38 -1.72 -14.20 7.58
N ILE A 39 -1.30 -14.95 8.61
CA ILE A 39 -2.12 -15.22 9.80
C ILE A 39 -2.24 -14.00 10.73
N MET A 40 -1.31 -13.06 10.62
CA MET A 40 -1.27 -11.81 11.37
C MET A 40 -0.71 -10.68 10.50
N SER A 41 -0.94 -9.44 10.91
CA SER A 41 -0.45 -8.25 10.24
C SER A 41 1.01 -8.02 10.59
N PHE A 42 1.84 -7.66 9.60
CA PHE A 42 3.27 -7.44 9.81
C PHE A 42 3.65 -5.96 9.77
N ASP A 43 2.97 -5.16 8.96
CA ASP A 43 3.27 -3.75 8.81
C ASP A 43 2.03 -2.91 8.42
N PHE A 44 2.23 -1.61 8.21
CA PHE A 44 1.18 -0.68 7.79
C PHE A 44 0.75 -0.83 6.32
N ASN A 45 1.34 -1.73 5.54
CA ASN A 45 0.85 -2.08 4.21
C ASN A 45 -0.25 -3.15 4.29
N ASP A 46 -0.40 -3.81 5.44
CA ASP A 46 -1.45 -4.79 5.71
C ASP A 46 -2.78 -4.18 6.19
N ILE A 47 -2.87 -2.85 6.30
CA ILE A 47 -4.08 -2.17 6.82
C ILE A 47 -5.32 -2.60 6.02
N PHE A 48 -6.41 -2.85 6.74
CA PHE A 48 -7.70 -3.34 6.22
C PHE A 48 -7.71 -4.78 5.72
N ASN A 49 -6.58 -5.51 5.76
CA ASN A 49 -6.55 -6.92 5.38
C ASN A 49 -6.91 -7.82 6.56
N LYS A 50 -8.03 -8.54 6.45
CA LYS A 50 -8.40 -9.56 7.44
C LYS A 50 -7.41 -10.73 7.44
N LYS A 51 -6.77 -10.96 8.57
CA LYS A 51 -5.76 -12.00 8.78
C LYS A 51 -6.38 -13.26 9.37
N GLY A 52 -5.83 -14.42 9.04
CA GLY A 52 -6.43 -15.69 9.44
C GLY A 52 -5.94 -16.88 8.63
N ILE A 53 -6.72 -17.95 8.66
CA ILE A 53 -6.41 -19.21 7.97
C ILE A 53 -7.59 -19.67 7.13
N TYR A 54 -7.32 -20.52 6.15
CA TYR A 54 -8.35 -21.23 5.39
C TYR A 54 -8.48 -22.66 5.90
N GLU A 55 -9.70 -23.06 6.24
CA GLU A 55 -10.11 -24.45 6.38
C GLU A 55 -10.58 -24.96 5.03
N ILE A 56 -10.05 -26.11 4.60
CA ILE A 56 -10.42 -26.77 3.35
C ILE A 56 -11.11 -28.08 3.70
N GLN A 57 -12.40 -28.15 3.40
CA GLN A 57 -13.19 -29.38 3.43
C GLN A 57 -13.12 -30.01 2.05
N LEU A 58 -12.86 -31.31 1.97
CA LEU A 58 -12.69 -32.00 0.68
C LEU A 58 -13.98 -32.65 0.17
N ASN A 59 -14.90 -33.03 1.07
CA ASN A 59 -16.14 -33.73 0.74
C ASN A 59 -17.33 -33.17 1.55
N PRO A 60 -18.20 -32.32 0.98
CA PRO A 60 -18.04 -31.63 -0.31
C PRO A 60 -16.86 -30.66 -0.28
N PHE A 61 -16.29 -30.33 -1.45
CA PHE A 61 -15.22 -29.35 -1.51
C PHE A 61 -15.73 -27.97 -1.09
N LYS A 62 -15.18 -27.43 0.00
CA LYS A 62 -15.55 -26.10 0.54
C LYS A 62 -14.34 -25.44 1.19
N THR A 63 -14.25 -24.12 1.03
CA THR A 63 -13.21 -23.29 1.62
C THR A 63 -13.83 -22.30 2.58
N ILE A 64 -13.39 -22.29 3.83
CA ILE A 64 -13.89 -21.40 4.87
C ILE A 64 -12.73 -20.57 5.39
N PHE A 65 -12.85 -19.25 5.38
CA PHE A 65 -11.87 -18.38 6.01
C PHE A 65 -12.22 -18.18 7.49
N ILE A 66 -11.25 -18.45 8.36
CA ILE A 66 -11.35 -18.27 9.80
C ILE A 66 -10.47 -17.08 10.17
N GLU A 67 -11.10 -15.99 10.57
CA GLU A 67 -10.43 -14.74 10.96
C GLU A 67 -9.68 -14.91 12.30
N ASN A 68 -8.43 -14.47 12.34
CA ASN A 68 -7.62 -14.44 13.55
C ASN A 68 -8.03 -13.26 14.44
N LYS A 69 -8.82 -13.55 15.47
CA LYS A 69 -9.28 -12.55 16.46
C LYS A 69 -8.17 -12.02 17.37
N PHE A 70 -6.99 -12.63 17.36
CA PHE A 70 -5.84 -12.20 18.16
C PHE A 70 -4.90 -11.28 17.38
N ASP A 71 -5.16 -11.04 16.08
CA ASP A 71 -4.36 -10.14 15.28
C ASP A 71 -4.54 -8.69 15.75
N LYS A 72 -3.44 -8.02 16.08
CA LYS A 72 -3.47 -6.58 16.34
C LYS A 72 -3.52 -5.85 15.01
N GLN A 73 -4.62 -5.17 14.78
CA GLN A 73 -4.82 -4.43 13.52
C GLN A 73 -3.87 -3.23 13.46
N TYR A 74 -3.18 -3.08 12.33
CA TYR A 74 -2.47 -1.85 12.02
C TYR A 74 -3.47 -0.79 11.58
N LYS A 75 -3.35 0.41 12.15
CA LYS A 75 -4.22 1.56 11.85
C LYS A 75 -3.37 2.79 11.60
N SER A 76 -3.79 3.61 10.65
CA SER A 76 -3.16 4.91 10.40
C SER A 76 -4.20 6.00 10.48
N TYR A 77 -3.91 7.05 11.26
CA TYR A 77 -4.80 8.20 11.44
C TYR A 77 -4.02 9.48 11.30
N LYS A 78 -4.58 10.43 10.54
CA LYS A 78 -4.07 11.80 10.51
C LYS A 78 -4.44 12.52 11.81
N LEU A 79 -3.52 13.35 12.31
CA LEU A 79 -3.73 14.12 13.52
C LEU A 79 -5.01 14.97 13.48
N ASN A 80 -5.24 15.65 12.35
CA ASN A 80 -6.41 16.50 12.15
C ASN A 80 -7.74 15.73 12.20
N TYR A 81 -7.76 14.46 11.79
CA TYR A 81 -8.94 13.61 11.92
C TYR A 81 -9.17 13.24 13.39
N LEU A 82 -8.13 12.87 14.12
CA LEU A 82 -8.26 12.57 15.56
C LEU A 82 -8.76 13.77 16.36
N GLU A 83 -8.39 14.99 15.97
CA GLU A 83 -8.88 16.23 16.59
C GLU A 83 -10.39 16.44 16.43
N THR A 84 -11.01 15.83 15.41
CA THR A 84 -12.46 15.89 15.21
C THR A 84 -13.25 14.91 16.08
N LEU A 85 -12.57 14.00 16.77
CA LEU A 85 -13.19 12.94 17.57
C LEU A 85 -13.20 13.28 19.05
N THR A 86 -14.19 12.74 19.75
CA THR A 86 -14.21 12.72 21.22
C THR A 86 -13.12 11.79 21.76
N LYS A 87 -12.75 12.00 23.03
CA LYS A 87 -11.80 11.15 23.74
C LYS A 87 -12.22 9.67 23.71
N GLU A 88 -13.50 9.41 23.93
CA GLU A 88 -14.07 8.06 23.96
C GLU A 88 -13.97 7.38 22.59
N GLU A 89 -14.24 8.12 21.52
CA GLU A 89 -14.10 7.63 20.14
C GLU A 89 -12.64 7.31 19.80
N ILE A 90 -11.71 8.17 20.19
CA ILE A 90 -10.27 7.92 20.01
C ILE A 90 -9.88 6.63 20.74
N ILE A 91 -10.18 6.49 22.03
CA ILE A 91 -9.81 5.30 22.81
C ILE A 91 -10.43 4.04 22.18
N SER A 92 -11.70 4.08 21.82
CA SER A 92 -12.39 2.96 21.17
C SER A 92 -11.73 2.58 19.84
N GLN A 93 -11.30 3.54 19.04
CA GLN A 93 -10.63 3.28 17.76
C GLN A 93 -9.20 2.77 17.93
N LEU A 94 -8.49 3.16 18.98
CA LEU A 94 -7.07 2.84 19.14
C LEU A 94 -6.80 1.56 19.96
N ASN A 95 -7.74 1.12 20.80
CA ASN A 95 -7.56 -0.07 21.65
C ASN A 95 -7.19 -1.34 20.85
N ASN A 96 -6.34 -2.19 21.45
CA ASN A 96 -5.87 -3.46 20.88
C ASN A 96 -5.27 -3.34 19.47
N SER A 97 -4.61 -2.22 19.15
CA SER A 97 -4.13 -1.92 17.79
C SER A 97 -2.66 -1.48 17.77
N ILE A 98 -2.05 -1.52 16.59
CA ILE A 98 -0.76 -0.88 16.30
C ILE A 98 -1.07 0.36 15.46
N VAL A 99 -0.78 1.54 15.97
CA VAL A 99 -1.29 2.80 15.41
C VAL A 99 -0.14 3.66 14.94
N ARG A 100 -0.26 4.17 13.71
CA ARG A 100 0.53 5.28 13.19
C ARG A 100 -0.31 6.54 13.27
N ILE A 101 0.24 7.57 13.91
CA ILE A 101 -0.33 8.92 13.92
C ILE A 101 0.48 9.73 12.93
N GLU A 102 -0.16 10.11 11.82
CA GLU A 102 0.40 10.91 10.75
C GLU A 102 0.27 12.39 11.12
N ILE A 103 1.40 13.07 11.26
CA ILE A 103 1.49 14.47 11.68
C ILE A 103 2.14 15.26 10.54
N ASP A 104 1.44 16.25 10.02
CA ASP A 104 2.05 17.21 9.12
C ASP A 104 3.09 18.05 9.88
N LEU A 105 4.25 18.33 9.28
CA LEU A 105 5.25 19.21 9.90
C LEU A 105 4.72 20.61 10.21
N SER A 106 3.73 21.09 9.44
CA SER A 106 3.02 22.33 9.74
C SER A 106 2.17 22.25 11.02
N ASP A 107 1.76 21.05 11.43
CA ASP A 107 0.98 20.78 12.64
C ASP A 107 1.86 20.32 13.83
N LYS A 108 3.19 20.40 13.72
CA LYS A 108 4.10 19.90 14.77
C LYS A 108 3.91 20.59 16.13
N GLU A 109 3.45 21.84 16.13
CA GLU A 109 3.14 22.61 17.33
C GLU A 109 1.64 22.62 17.68
N ASN A 110 0.85 21.73 17.09
CA ASN A 110 -0.58 21.64 17.36
C ASN A 110 -0.83 21.31 18.85
N LYS A 111 -1.61 22.17 19.53
CA LYS A 111 -1.96 22.04 20.95
C LYS A 111 -2.70 20.73 21.27
N PHE A 112 -3.42 20.17 20.30
CA PHE A 112 -4.07 18.88 20.44
C PHE A 112 -3.07 17.74 20.69
N LEU A 113 -1.81 17.85 20.27
CA LEU A 113 -0.80 16.80 20.50
C LEU A 113 -0.59 16.51 21.99
N GLU A 114 -0.58 17.53 22.85
CA GLU A 114 -0.44 17.32 24.29
C GLU A 114 -1.69 16.67 24.88
N THR A 115 -2.87 17.07 24.41
CA THR A 115 -4.15 16.44 24.81
C THR A 115 -4.20 14.98 24.37
N LEU A 116 -3.79 14.70 23.13
CA LEU A 116 -3.73 13.36 22.56
C LEU A 116 -2.76 12.48 23.34
N LYS A 117 -1.57 12.98 23.73
CA LYS A 117 -0.63 12.22 24.58
C LYS A 117 -1.27 11.77 25.90
N GLU A 118 -2.10 12.60 26.52
CA GLU A 118 -2.83 12.20 27.73
C GLU A 118 -3.90 11.15 27.43
N ILE A 119 -4.69 11.33 26.37
CA ILE A 119 -5.70 10.34 25.93
C ILE A 119 -5.04 8.98 25.64
N LEU A 120 -3.88 8.97 24.99
CA LEU A 120 -3.16 7.75 24.61
C LEU A 120 -2.73 6.91 25.82
N LYS A 121 -2.50 7.52 27.00
CA LYS A 121 -2.20 6.78 28.25
C LYS A 121 -3.37 5.91 28.72
N GLU A 122 -4.58 6.21 28.29
CA GLU A 122 -5.80 5.48 28.67
C GLU A 122 -6.13 4.34 27.68
N THR A 123 -5.38 4.23 26.58
CA THR A 123 -5.53 3.12 25.64
C THR A 123 -4.94 1.82 26.19
N GLN A 124 -5.56 0.69 25.84
CA GLN A 124 -5.18 -0.64 26.31
C GLN A 124 -4.63 -1.50 25.18
N ASN A 125 -3.50 -2.16 25.46
CA ASN A 125 -2.80 -3.06 24.53
C ASN A 125 -2.43 -2.42 23.19
N THR A 126 -2.25 -1.10 23.17
CA THR A 126 -1.98 -0.30 21.97
C THR A 126 -0.51 0.07 21.85
N GLN A 127 0.04 0.04 20.65
CA GLN A 127 1.38 0.57 20.33
C GLN A 127 1.24 1.78 19.41
N ILE A 128 1.93 2.87 19.73
CA ILE A 128 1.83 4.14 18.98
C ILE A 128 3.16 4.46 18.29
N PHE A 129 3.07 4.83 17.01
CA PHE A 129 4.16 5.34 16.19
C PHE A 129 3.78 6.72 15.66
N TYR A 130 4.70 7.68 15.75
CA TYR A 130 4.51 9.00 15.14
C TYR A 130 5.22 9.05 13.80
N TYR A 131 4.50 9.44 12.75
CA TYR A 131 5.05 9.62 11.42
C TYR A 131 4.88 11.09 11.01
N TYR A 132 6.00 11.79 10.89
CA TYR A 132 6.03 13.18 10.47
C TYR A 132 6.25 13.27 8.97
N TYR A 133 5.41 14.04 8.27
CA TYR A 133 5.51 14.26 6.83
C TYR A 133 5.29 15.73 6.51
N ASN A 134 5.74 16.18 5.33
CA ASN A 134 5.50 17.54 4.87
C ASN A 134 4.47 17.51 3.74
N SER A 135 3.23 17.98 3.94
CA SER A 135 2.27 18.07 2.83
C SER A 135 2.69 19.07 1.74
N MET A 136 3.63 19.97 2.04
CA MET A 136 4.20 20.89 1.04
C MET A 136 5.28 20.24 0.17
N ASP A 137 5.87 19.12 0.61
CA ASP A 137 6.77 18.29 -0.20
C ASP A 137 6.02 17.17 -0.92
N ASP A 138 4.70 17.30 -1.09
CA ASP A 138 3.95 16.51 -2.06
C ASP A 138 4.42 16.94 -3.46
N ASP A 139 5.56 16.38 -3.89
CA ASP A 139 6.20 16.56 -5.19
C ASP A 139 5.22 16.28 -6.35
N SER A 140 4.06 15.66 -6.07
CA SER A 140 2.96 15.53 -7.04
C SER A 140 2.35 16.88 -7.48
N LYS A 141 2.54 17.97 -6.73
CA LYS A 141 2.07 19.32 -7.10
C LYS A 141 3.17 20.24 -7.64
N ASN A 142 4.45 19.89 -7.50
CA ASN A 142 5.59 20.71 -7.92
C ASN A 142 6.38 20.14 -9.10
N ILE A 143 5.87 19.14 -9.82
CA ILE A 143 6.25 18.97 -11.22
C ILE A 143 5.62 20.12 -12.03
N LYS A 144 6.18 21.33 -11.91
CA LYS A 144 6.06 22.33 -12.96
C LYS A 144 6.85 21.79 -14.15
N ILE A 145 6.18 20.99 -14.98
CA ILE A 145 6.67 20.55 -16.28
C ILE A 145 6.95 21.83 -17.09
N LYS A 146 8.19 22.30 -17.04
CA LYS A 146 8.67 23.26 -18.04
C LYS A 146 8.78 22.47 -19.33
N ASN A 147 7.77 22.62 -20.19
CA ASN A 147 7.88 22.29 -21.60
C ASN A 147 9.03 23.10 -22.21
N LYS A 148 10.25 22.56 -22.17
CA LYS A 148 11.29 22.92 -23.12
C LYS A 148 11.19 21.93 -24.27
N ASN A 149 10.37 22.32 -25.23
CA ASN A 149 10.27 21.81 -26.58
C ASN A 149 9.48 20.51 -26.77
N GLY A 150 8.20 20.68 -27.11
CA GLY A 150 7.53 19.89 -28.15
C GLY A 150 7.01 18.50 -27.77
N SER A 151 5.82 18.47 -27.15
CA SER A 151 4.85 17.37 -27.18
C SER A 151 5.28 15.99 -26.66
N TYR A 152 4.94 15.69 -25.42
CA TYR A 152 4.49 14.34 -25.02
C TYR A 152 3.00 14.40 -24.70
N SER A 153 2.17 14.03 -25.67
CA SER A 153 0.77 13.70 -25.43
C SER A 153 0.67 12.21 -25.11
N GLY A 154 0.26 11.91 -23.88
CA GLY A 154 0.10 10.55 -23.39
C GLY A 154 0.20 10.53 -21.88
N ASN A 155 -0.83 9.97 -21.24
CA ASN A 155 -1.04 9.76 -19.80
C ASN A 155 0.21 9.95 -18.90
N ASN A 156 0.03 10.77 -17.85
CA ASN A 156 1.01 11.23 -16.84
C ASN A 156 2.07 10.22 -16.34
N ILE A 157 1.87 8.91 -16.52
CA ILE A 157 2.80 7.87 -16.09
C ILE A 157 4.10 7.86 -16.89
N ASP A 158 4.06 8.18 -18.20
CA ASP A 158 5.25 8.19 -19.05
C ASP A 158 6.26 9.22 -18.51
N ASN A 159 5.77 10.42 -18.19
CA ASN A 159 6.59 11.52 -17.68
C ASN A 159 7.19 11.22 -16.30
N ILE A 160 6.41 10.62 -15.39
CA ILE A 160 6.88 10.25 -14.05
C ILE A 160 8.06 9.26 -14.14
N VAL A 161 7.96 8.27 -15.05
CA VAL A 161 9.01 7.27 -15.20
C VAL A 161 10.28 7.89 -15.78
N PHE A 162 10.18 8.76 -16.78
CA PHE A 162 11.35 9.44 -17.33
C PHE A 162 12.03 10.39 -16.33
N GLU A 163 11.24 11.09 -15.52
CA GLU A 163 11.76 11.96 -14.46
C GLU A 163 12.46 11.15 -13.36
N TYR A 164 11.88 10.00 -12.96
CA TYR A 164 12.51 9.10 -12.01
C TYR A 164 13.86 8.57 -12.53
N ILE A 165 13.94 8.23 -13.82
CA ILE A 165 15.19 7.81 -14.47
C ILE A 165 16.23 8.95 -14.41
N ASP A 166 15.82 10.19 -14.68
CA ASP A 166 16.71 11.36 -14.62
C ASP A 166 17.27 11.62 -13.22
N GLN A 167 16.42 11.48 -12.19
CA GLN A 167 16.80 11.74 -10.80
C GLN A 167 17.69 10.63 -10.22
N LYS A 168 17.44 9.36 -10.57
CA LYS A 168 18.10 8.22 -9.93
C LYS A 168 19.35 7.74 -10.64
N ILE A 169 19.47 7.96 -11.96
CA ILE A 169 20.58 7.45 -12.74
C ILE A 169 21.55 8.58 -13.05
N LYS A 170 22.73 8.56 -12.42
CA LYS A 170 23.76 9.59 -12.63
C LYS A 170 24.62 9.37 -13.89
N ASP A 171 24.74 8.12 -14.33
CA ASP A 171 25.49 7.75 -15.53
C ASP A 171 24.66 8.06 -16.79
N GLU A 172 25.15 8.97 -17.62
CA GLU A 172 24.45 9.45 -18.82
C GLU A 172 24.26 8.38 -19.90
N ASN A 173 25.22 7.46 -20.06
CA ASN A 173 25.13 6.38 -21.04
C ASN A 173 24.08 5.35 -20.61
N LYS A 174 24.09 4.99 -19.33
CA LYS A 174 23.11 4.08 -18.73
C LYS A 174 21.70 4.70 -18.72
N LYS A 175 21.61 5.98 -18.38
CA LYS A 175 20.36 6.77 -18.43
C LYS A 175 19.76 6.76 -19.83
N LYS A 176 20.55 7.11 -20.85
CA LYS A 176 20.10 7.09 -22.26
C LYS A 176 19.59 5.72 -22.68
N LYS A 177 20.33 4.65 -22.36
CA LYS A 177 19.92 3.27 -22.68
C LYS A 177 18.59 2.90 -22.03
N ILE A 178 18.40 3.22 -20.75
CA ILE A 178 17.18 2.89 -20.02
C ILE A 178 15.99 3.71 -20.52
N LYS A 179 16.19 4.99 -20.86
CA LYS A 179 15.16 5.81 -21.48
C LYS A 179 14.68 5.22 -22.82
N THR A 180 15.60 4.83 -23.70
CA THR A 180 15.24 4.20 -24.98
C THR A 180 14.43 2.91 -24.79
N ILE A 181 14.84 2.03 -23.87
CA ILE A 181 14.08 0.80 -23.56
C ILE A 181 12.67 1.13 -23.04
N THR A 182 12.56 2.16 -22.21
CA THR A 182 11.28 2.62 -21.63
C THR A 182 10.35 3.19 -22.70
N GLU A 183 10.87 3.97 -23.65
CA GLU A 183 10.12 4.49 -24.80
C GLU A 183 9.61 3.35 -25.69
N GLU A 184 10.47 2.38 -26.01
CA GLU A 184 10.11 1.20 -26.80
C GLU A 184 8.99 0.38 -26.13
N PHE A 185 9.07 0.21 -24.81
CA PHE A 185 8.03 -0.47 -24.03
C PHE A 185 6.69 0.26 -24.10
N PHE A 186 6.66 1.57 -23.85
CA PHE A 186 5.41 2.32 -23.92
C PHE A 186 4.80 2.36 -25.33
N GLN A 187 5.63 2.38 -26.38
CA GLN A 187 5.15 2.27 -27.75
C GLN A 187 4.53 0.90 -28.06
N LYS A 188 5.09 -0.20 -27.52
CA LYS A 188 4.49 -1.53 -27.66
C LYS A 188 3.14 -1.62 -26.96
N VAL A 189 3.07 -1.16 -25.71
CA VAL A 189 1.83 -1.17 -24.91
C VAL A 189 0.71 -0.33 -25.56
N LYS A 190 1.06 0.77 -26.23
CA LYS A 190 0.08 1.60 -26.98
C LYS A 190 -0.37 0.98 -28.31
N LYS A 191 0.37 0.04 -28.89
CA LYS A 191 -0.01 -0.68 -30.12
C LYS A 191 -0.87 -1.92 -29.87
N GLU A 192 -0.86 -2.44 -28.65
CA GLU A 192 -1.61 -3.62 -28.23
C GLU A 192 -2.98 -3.29 -27.62
N ASN A 193 -3.32 -2.00 -27.51
CA ASN A 193 -4.66 -1.47 -27.17
C ASN A 193 -5.26 -0.74 -28.37
#